data_AF-A0A9P9WGJ8-F1
#
_entry.id   AF-A0A9P9WGJ8-F1
#
_cell.length_a   1.000
_cell.length_b   1.000
_cell.length_c   1.000
_cell.angle_alpha   90.00
_cell.angle_beta   90.00
_cell.angle_gamma   90.00
#
_symmetry.space_group_name_H-M   'P 1'
#
loop_
_entity.id
_entity.type
_entity.pdbx_description
1 polymer ?
#
loop_
_entity_poly.entity_id
_entity_poly.type
_entity_poly.pdbx_seq_one_letter_code
_entity_poly.pdbx_strand_id
1 'polypeptide(L)'
;MSGKNSVPSDFASYYLQQATKELAEDLDKVRGADDFKGDALPLLIKALQQGTALFSPADQQRIVEAGKKQTTPNADDDTSSSRSSSTGSDEEQ
;
A
#
# COMPACT_ATOMS: atom_id res chain seq x y z
N MET A 1 13.23 18.16 5.43
CA MET A 1 13.43 17.49 4.12
C MET A 1 12.41 16.37 4.01
N SER A 2 11.20 16.64 3.54
CA SER A 2 10.21 15.58 3.29
C SER A 2 10.59 14.90 1.98
N GLY A 3 11.33 13.79 2.07
CA GLY A 3 11.57 12.93 0.92
C GLY A 3 10.21 12.47 0.39
N LYS A 4 9.92 12.75 -0.87
CA LYS A 4 8.76 12.15 -1.54
C LYS A 4 9.03 10.65 -1.61
N ASN A 5 8.43 9.87 -0.73
CA ASN A 5 8.45 8.43 -0.85
C ASN A 5 7.77 8.06 -2.17
N SER A 6 8.43 7.22 -2.96
CA SER A 6 7.87 6.71 -4.21
C SER A 6 6.83 5.63 -3.92
N VAL A 7 5.94 5.35 -4.87
CA VAL A 7 4.94 4.27 -4.71
C VAL A 7 5.58 2.94 -4.29
N PRO A 8 6.71 2.48 -4.86
CA PRO A 8 7.37 1.26 -4.39
C PRO A 8 7.81 1.33 -2.92
N SER A 9 8.28 2.49 -2.45
CA SER A 9 8.71 2.67 -1.06
C SER A 9 7.52 2.70 -0.09
N ASP A 10 6.43 3.38 -0.47
CA ASP A 10 5.18 3.40 0.29
C ASP A 10 4.58 1.99 0.37
N PHE A 11 4.55 1.29 -0.76
CA PHE A 11 4.06 -0.08 -0.85
C PHE A 11 4.90 -1.04 0.01
N ALA A 12 6.23 -1.01 -0.08
CA ALA A 12 7.09 -1.90 0.69
C ALA A 12 6.89 -1.71 2.20
N SER A 13 6.72 -0.46 2.65
CA SER A 13 6.45 -0.15 4.06
C SER A 13 5.10 -0.71 4.51
N TYR A 14 4.04 -0.46 3.72
CA TYR A 14 2.70 -1.00 3.98
C TYR A 14 2.69 -2.53 3.98
N TYR A 15 3.30 -3.15 2.96
CA TYR A 15 3.39 -4.60 2.83
C TYR A 15 4.09 -5.24 4.03
N LEU A 16 5.24 -4.71 4.45
CA LEU A 16 5.96 -5.25 5.61
C LEU A 16 5.16 -5.12 6.90
N GLN A 17 4.49 -3.99 7.13
CA GLN A 17 3.61 -3.83 8.29
C GLN A 17 2.47 -4.85 8.29
N GLN A 18 1.80 -5.00 7.14
CA GLN A 18 0.70 -5.93 7.03
C GLN A 18 1.17 -7.39 7.14
N ALA A 19 2.24 -7.77 6.44
CA ALA A 19 2.81 -9.12 6.48
C ALA A 19 3.27 -9.50 7.89
N THR A 20 3.93 -8.60 8.62
CA THR A 20 4.35 -8.88 10.01
C THR A 20 3.18 -8.97 10.98
N LYS A 21 2.09 -8.24 10.74
CA LYS A 21 0.86 -8.35 11.52
C LYS A 21 0.15 -9.69 11.28
N GLU A 22 -0.03 -10.08 10.01
CA GLU A 22 -0.71 -11.32 9.66
C GLU A 22 0.10 -12.57 10.01
N LEU A 23 1.44 -12.47 9.99
CA LEU A 23 2.35 -13.56 10.35
C LEU A 23 2.80 -13.51 11.81
N ALA A 24 2.21 -12.68 12.68
CA ALA A 24 2.72 -12.44 14.03
C ALA A 24 2.93 -13.74 14.83
N GLU A 25 1.94 -14.63 14.84
CA GLU A 25 2.03 -15.91 15.55
C GLU A 25 3.14 -16.82 15.00
N ASP A 26 3.31 -16.85 13.67
CA ASP A 26 4.32 -17.68 13.04
C ASP A 26 5.73 -17.10 13.20
N LEU A 27 5.86 -15.77 13.19
CA LEU A 27 7.11 -15.07 13.50
C LEU A 27 7.54 -15.34 14.94
N ASP A 28 6.60 -15.39 15.89
CA ASP A 28 6.89 -15.74 17.28
C ASP A 28 7.38 -17.19 17.40
N LYS A 29 6.77 -18.14 16.68
CA LYS A 29 7.24 -19.53 16.62
C LYS A 29 8.63 -19.65 16.02
N VAL A 30 8.87 -19.00 14.87
CA VAL A 30 10.18 -19.00 14.20
C VAL A 30 11.24 -18.42 15.11
N ARG A 31 10.95 -17.33 15.81
CA ARG A 31 11.87 -16.71 16.77
C ARG A 31 12.15 -17.60 17.99
N GLY A 32 11.17 -18.39 18.42
CA GLY A 32 11.30 -19.33 19.53
C GLY A 32 11.99 -20.65 19.18
N ALA A 33 12.30 -20.89 17.90
CA ALA A 33 12.94 -22.12 17.46
C ALA A 33 14.43 -22.18 17.86
N ASP A 34 14.90 -23.37 18.24
CA ASP A 34 16.27 -23.61 18.74
C ASP A 34 17.37 -23.28 17.72
N ASP A 35 17.02 -23.21 16.43
CA ASP A 35 17.89 -22.93 15.29
C ASP A 35 17.84 -21.45 14.83
N PHE A 36 16.99 -20.61 15.42
CA PHE A 36 16.94 -19.18 15.12
C PHE A 36 18.15 -18.44 15.72
N LYS A 37 19.26 -18.39 14.98
CA LYS A 37 20.57 -17.87 15.44
C LYS A 37 21.07 -16.72 14.57
N GLY A 38 22.29 -16.23 14.85
CA GLY A 38 22.80 -14.90 14.47
C GLY A 38 22.53 -14.39 13.05
N ASP A 39 22.44 -15.26 12.06
CA ASP A 39 22.16 -14.97 10.65
C ASP A 39 20.69 -15.16 10.22
N ALA A 40 19.87 -15.81 11.05
CA ALA A 40 18.45 -16.07 10.77
C ALA A 40 17.61 -14.79 10.72
N LEU A 41 17.89 -13.79 11.57
CA LEU A 41 17.13 -12.54 11.57
C LEU A 41 17.34 -11.71 10.28
N PRO A 42 18.59 -11.43 9.84
CA PRO A 42 18.81 -10.81 8.53
C PRO A 42 18.21 -11.60 7.37
N LEU A 43 18.24 -12.94 7.42
CA LEU A 43 17.63 -13.80 6.41
C LEU A 43 16.11 -13.64 6.37
N LEU A 44 15.45 -13.67 7.53
CA LEU A 44 14.01 -13.48 7.68
C LEU A 44 13.57 -12.12 7.16
N ILE A 45 14.29 -11.05 7.50
CA ILE A 45 13.99 -9.69 7.01
C ILE A 45 14.07 -9.64 5.48
N LYS A 46 15.10 -10.23 4.88
CA LYS A 46 15.24 -10.29 3.41
C LYS A 46 14.13 -11.10 2.76
N ALA A 47 13.73 -12.22 3.35
CA ALA A 47 12.64 -13.06 2.84
C ALA A 47 11.30 -12.31 2.85
N LEU A 48 10.98 -11.62 3.96
CA LEU A 48 9.78 -10.79 4.06
C LEU A 48 9.83 -9.65 3.05
N GLN A 49 10.96 -8.95 2.90
CA GLN A 49 11.11 -7.90 1.89
C GLN A 49 10.94 -8.43 0.46
N GLN A 50 11.47 -9.62 0.16
CA GLN A 50 11.36 -10.23 -1.18
C GLN A 50 9.91 -10.51 -1.58
N GLY A 51 9.00 -10.70 -0.62
CA GLY A 51 7.58 -10.88 -0.87
C GLY A 51 6.93 -9.72 -1.66
N THR A 52 7.51 -8.51 -1.64
CA THR A 52 7.00 -7.40 -2.46
C THR A 52 7.12 -7.65 -3.96
N ALA A 53 8.03 -8.52 -4.39
CA ALA A 53 8.25 -8.86 -5.80
C ALA A 53 7.07 -9.64 -6.41
N LEU A 54 6.15 -10.16 -5.58
CA LEU A 54 4.93 -10.83 -6.04
C LEU A 54 3.89 -9.86 -6.61
N PHE A 55 4.07 -8.55 -6.43
CA PHE A 55 3.12 -7.52 -6.84
C PHE A 55 3.67 -6.73 -8.02
N SER A 56 2.87 -6.62 -9.09
CA SER A 56 3.21 -5.77 -10.22
C SER A 56 3.22 -4.29 -9.81
N PRO A 57 3.95 -3.41 -10.53
CA PRO A 57 3.93 -1.98 -10.24
C PRO A 57 2.52 -1.37 -10.22
N ALA A 58 1.61 -1.86 -11.08
CA ALA A 58 0.22 -1.42 -11.12
C ALA A 58 -0.56 -1.84 -9.87
N ASP A 59 -0.32 -3.05 -9.34
CA ASP A 59 -0.95 -3.50 -8.10
C ASP A 59 -0.42 -2.74 -6.89
N GLN A 60 0.89 -2.47 -6.85
CA GLN A 60 1.49 -1.64 -5.82
C GLN A 60 0.85 -0.24 -5.78
N GLN A 61 0.62 0.39 -6.94
CA GLN A 61 -0.08 1.67 -7.04
C GLN A 61 -1.50 1.59 -6.47
N ARG A 62 -2.30 0.62 -6.91
CA ARG A 62 -3.68 0.44 -6.45
C ARG A 62 -3.78 0.24 -4.94
N ILE A 63 -2.87 -0.57 -4.36
CA ILE A 63 -2.86 -0.86 -2.92
C ILE A 63 -2.49 0.39 -2.11
N VAL A 64 -1.48 1.14 -2.54
CA VAL A 64 -1.07 2.40 -1.87
C VAL A 64 -2.19 3.44 -1.95
N GLU A 65 -2.86 3.58 -3.10
CA GLU A 65 -3.98 4.50 -3.28
C GLU A 65 -5.19 4.10 -2.43
N ALA A 66 -5.51 2.80 -2.36
CA ALA A 66 -6.60 2.30 -1.52
C ALA A 66 -6.33 2.55 -0.02
N GLY A 67 -5.09 2.32 0.44
CA GLY A 67 -4.69 2.61 1.83
C GLY A 67 -4.79 4.09 2.20
N LYS A 68 -4.52 5.00 1.25
CA LYS A 68 -4.70 6.46 1.43
C LYS A 68 -6.17 6.85 1.59
N LYS A 69 -7.11 6.15 0.92
CA LYS A 69 -8.55 6.42 1.05
C LYS A 69 -9.17 5.92 2.36
N GLN A 70 -8.59 4.92 3.01
CA GLN A 70 -9.09 4.41 4.29
C GLN A 70 -8.70 5.26 5.51
N THR A 71 -7.68 6.12 5.37
CA THR A 71 -7.14 6.95 6.46
C THR A 71 -7.70 8.38 6.50
N THR A 72 -8.58 8.75 5.55
CA THR A 72 -9.40 9.97 5.69
C THR A 72 -10.61 9.66 6.57
N PRO A 73 -10.69 10.16 7.81
CA PRO A 73 -11.96 10.16 8.52
C PRO A 73 -12.92 11.01 7.69
N ASN A 74 -14.16 10.54 7.52
CA ASN A 74 -15.25 11.27 6.85
C ASN A 74 -15.21 12.75 7.25
N ALA A 75 -14.66 13.59 6.38
CA ALA A 75 -15.02 14.99 6.32
C ALA A 75 -16.05 15.04 5.20
N ASP A 76 -17.29 15.25 5.62
CA ASP A 76 -18.38 15.65 4.74
C ASP A 76 -17.88 16.72 3.78
N ASP A 77 -17.78 16.40 2.49
CA ASP A 77 -17.73 17.42 1.44
C ASP A 77 -18.50 16.90 0.23
N ASP A 78 -19.80 17.20 0.32
CA ASP A 78 -20.68 17.44 -0.80
C ASP A 78 -19.98 18.35 -1.81
N THR A 79 -19.60 17.81 -2.97
CA THR A 79 -19.61 18.61 -4.20
C THR A 79 -20.00 17.71 -5.35
N SER A 80 -21.31 17.70 -5.56
CA SER A 80 -22.00 17.69 -6.84
C SER A 80 -21.21 17.21 -8.07
N SER A 81 -21.65 16.06 -8.57
CA SER A 81 -22.00 15.84 -9.96
C SER A 81 -21.91 17.09 -10.86
N SER A 82 -20.91 17.13 -11.74
CA SER A 82 -21.01 17.85 -13.01
C SER A 82 -20.55 16.94 -14.14
N ARG A 83 -21.38 15.92 -14.36
CA ARG A 83 -21.47 15.21 -15.63
C ARG A 83 -22.47 15.98 -16.49
N SER A 84 -22.01 17.00 -17.20
CA SER A 84 -22.79 17.73 -18.19
C SER A 84 -22.17 17.54 -19.57
N SER A 85 -22.62 16.48 -20.24
CA SER A 85 -22.55 16.29 -21.68
C SER A 85 -23.92 16.61 -22.30
N SER A 86 -23.94 17.30 -23.44
CA SER A 86 -25.11 17.82 -24.20
C SER A 86 -25.69 19.11 -23.58
N THR A 87 -25.98 20.19 -24.31
CA THR A 87 -26.54 20.40 -25.66
C THR A 87 -26.02 21.76 -26.19
N GLY A 88 -25.63 21.96 -27.45
CA GLY A 88 -26.54 22.13 -28.60
C GLY A 88 -27.23 23.50 -28.56
N SER A 89 -26.57 24.55 -29.09
CA SER A 89 -27.03 25.92 -29.41
C SER A 89 -25.77 26.75 -29.70
N ASP A 90 -25.61 27.67 -30.64
CA ASP A 90 -26.37 28.25 -31.75
C ASP A 90 -25.30 29.11 -32.45
N GLU A 91 -25.13 29.01 -33.77
CA GLU A 91 -24.51 30.09 -34.54
C GLU A 91 -25.48 30.44 -35.67
N GLU A 92 -26.19 31.53 -35.42
CA GLU A 92 -27.17 32.19 -36.27
C GLU A 92 -26.44 33.24 -37.13
N GLN A 93 -26.84 33.27 -38.42
CA GLN A 93 -26.69 34.29 -39.48
C GLN A 93 -25.86 33.90 -40.71
#